data_AF-A0A950WJJ0-F1
#
_entry.id   AF-A0A950WJJ0-F1
#
_cell.length_a   1.000
_cell.length_b   1.000
_cell.length_c   1.000
_cell.angle_alpha   90.00
_cell.angle_beta   90.00
_cell.angle_gamma   90.00
#
_symmetry.space_group_name_H-M   'P 1'
#
loop_
_entity.id
_entity.type
_entity.pdbx_description
1 polymer ?
#
loop_
_entity_poly.entity_id
_entity_poly.type
_entity_poly.pdbx_seq_one_letter_code
_entity_poly.pdbx_strand_id
1 'polypeptide(L)' 'MSDQQIRAASRTVNRDRYSVASFFNPNYNYQVACLPTCLAEGATPLYPPCTVGEHIKDMFERTYGRKAATAA' A
#
# COMPACT_ATOMS: atom_id res chain seq x y z
N MET A 1 3.68 -4.12 13.90
CA MET A 1 4.09 -2.93 13.14
C MET A 1 2.89 -2.03 12.99
N SER A 2 2.96 -0.76 13.37
CA SER A 2 1.87 0.20 13.14
C SER A 2 1.88 0.65 11.68
N ASP A 3 0.73 0.58 11.00
CA ASP A 3 0.57 1.16 9.66
C ASP A 3 0.69 2.69 9.74
N GLN A 4 1.86 3.22 9.39
CA GLN A 4 2.09 4.66 9.32
C GLN A 4 1.73 5.17 7.92
N GLN A 5 0.58 5.85 7.81
CA GLN A 5 0.17 6.49 6.56
C GLN A 5 0.71 7.92 6.46
N ILE A 6 1.29 8.26 5.31
CA ILE A 6 1.70 9.63 5.01
C ILE A 6 0.44 10.50 4.88
N ARG A 7 0.33 11.56 5.68
CA ARG A 7 -0.77 12.52 5.62
C ARG A 7 -0.27 13.88 5.15
N ALA A 8 -0.94 14.43 4.15
CA ALA A 8 -0.68 15.79 3.74
C ALA A 8 -1.59 16.75 4.52
N ALA A 9 -1.01 17.50 5.46
CA ALA A 9 -1.72 18.58 6.14
C ALA A 9 -1.87 19.79 5.21
N SER A 10 -3.07 20.38 5.17
CA SER A 10 -3.22 21.70 4.59
C SER A 10 -2.56 22.72 5.51
N ARG A 11 -1.54 23.42 5.03
CA ARG A 11 -0.78 24.42 5.83
C ARG A 11 -1.31 25.84 5.69
N THR A 12 -2.26 26.07 4.79
CA THR A 12 -2.83 27.39 4.52
C THR A 12 -4.35 27.30 4.61
N VAL A 13 -4.92 28.14 5.46
CA VAL A 13 -6.36 28.35 5.49
C VAL A 13 -6.71 29.23 4.28
N ASN A 14 -7.73 28.84 3.52
CA ASN A 14 -8.25 29.59 2.37
C ASN A 14 -7.39 29.59 1.09
N ARG A 15 -6.58 28.52 0.86
CA ARG A 15 -5.93 28.28 -0.43
C ARG A 15 -6.06 26.83 -0.85
N ASP A 16 -6.49 26.61 -2.08
CA ASP A 16 -6.56 25.27 -2.65
C ASP A 16 -5.16 24.65 -2.82
N ARG A 17 -5.09 23.35 -2.53
CA ARG A 17 -3.88 22.54 -2.73
C ARG A 17 -4.18 21.44 -3.72
N TYR A 18 -3.57 21.54 -4.90
CA TYR A 18 -3.65 20.52 -5.93
C TYR A 18 -2.47 19.54 -5.81
N SER A 19 -2.74 18.26 -6.05
CA SER A 19 -1.73 17.21 -6.13
C SER A 19 -2.19 16.20 -7.17
N VAL A 20 -1.31 15.89 -8.13
CA VAL A 20 -1.55 14.90 -9.18
C VAL A 20 -0.40 13.90 -9.10
N ALA A 21 -0.63 12.79 -8.40
CA ALA A 21 0.38 11.76 -8.21
C ALA A 21 0.30 10.72 -9.33
N SER A 22 1.47 10.32 -9.82
CA SER A 22 1.63 9.20 -10.75
C SER A 22 2.32 8.05 -10.04
N PHE A 23 1.68 6.89 -10.02
CA PHE A 23 2.23 5.66 -9.44
C PHE A 23 2.50 4.64 -10.56
N PHE A 24 3.70 4.07 -10.57
CA PHE A 24 4.09 3.05 -11.54
C PHE A 24 3.92 1.67 -10.92
N ASN A 25 3.14 0.82 -11.59
CA ASN A 25 2.95 -0.56 -11.21
C ASN A 25 3.40 -1.48 -12.35
N PRO A 26 4.00 -2.65 -12.04
CA PRO A 26 4.20 -3.70 -13.03
C PRO A 26 2.86 -4.24 -13.55
N ASN A 27 2.93 -5.21 -14.48
CA ASN A 27 1.73 -5.91 -14.97
C ASN A 27 0.93 -6.51 -13.79
N TYR A 28 -0.40 -6.47 -13.87
CA TYR A 28 -1.32 -6.97 -12.85
C TYR A 28 -1.00 -8.39 -12.38
N ASN A 29 -0.66 -9.29 -13.31
CA ASN A 29 -0.36 -10.70 -13.02
C ASN A 29 1.12 -10.95 -12.67
N TYR A 30 1.95 -9.89 -12.60
CA TYR A 30 3.36 -10.04 -12.26
C TYR A 30 3.50 -10.56 -10.82
N GLN A 31 4.30 -11.60 -10.64
CA GLN A 31 4.57 -12.21 -9.33
C GLN A 31 5.60 -11.40 -8.55
N VAL A 32 5.23 -11.01 -7.33
CA VAL A 32 6.08 -10.35 -6.35
C VAL A 32 6.46 -11.38 -5.28
N ALA A 33 7.75 -11.66 -5.17
CA ALA A 33 8.31 -12.57 -4.18
C ALA A 33 9.62 -12.00 -3.63
N CYS A 34 10.06 -12.48 -2.47
CA CYS A 34 11.36 -12.12 -1.91
C CYS A 34 12.48 -12.57 -2.86
N LEU A 35 13.39 -11.66 -3.22
CA LEU A 35 14.52 -11.99 -4.07
C LEU A 35 15.53 -12.84 -3.29
N PRO A 36 16.20 -13.81 -3.95
CA PRO A 36 17.21 -14.64 -3.28
C PRO A 36 18.34 -13.82 -2.63
N THR A 37 18.72 -12.71 -3.25
CA THR A 37 19.77 -11.80 -2.74
C THR A 37 19.33 -10.96 -1.55
N CYS A 38 18.03 -10.92 -1.24
CA CYS A 38 17.49 -10.24 -0.06
C CYS A 38 17.36 -11.18 1.14
N LEU A 39 17.60 -12.49 0.98
CA LEU A 39 17.55 -13.47 2.05
C LEU A 39 18.95 -13.72 2.60
N ALA A 40 19.09 -13.57 3.92
CA ALA A 40 20.25 -14.10 4.61
C ALA A 40 20.27 -15.63 4.55
N GLU A 41 21.44 -16.23 4.66
CA GLU A 41 21.59 -17.68 4.68
C GLU A 41 20.77 -18.30 5.81
N GLY A 42 19.96 -19.30 5.49
CA GLY A 42 19.06 -19.97 6.44
C GLY A 42 17.79 -19.20 6.82
N ALA A 43 17.57 -17.98 6.30
CA ALA A 43 16.36 -17.22 6.56
C ALA A 43 15.20 -17.59 5.63
N THR A 44 13.97 -17.34 6.08
CA THR A 44 12.75 -17.49 5.28
C THR A 44 12.12 -16.13 4.96
N PRO A 45 11.43 -15.99 3.80
CA PRO A 45 10.70 -14.77 3.47
C PRO A 45 9.68 -14.38 4.56
N LEU A 46 9.61 -13.08 4.86
CA LEU A 46 8.64 -12.55 5.84
C LEU A 46 7.19 -12.57 5.33
N TYR A 47 7.00 -12.51 4.02
CA TYR A 47 5.69 -12.44 3.37
C TYR A 47 5.57 -13.52 2.29
N PRO A 48 4.39 -14.13 2.12
CA PRO A 48 4.15 -15.05 1.03
C PRO A 48 4.21 -14.30 -0.32
N PRO A 49 4.61 -14.99 -1.41
CA PRO A 49 4.47 -14.45 -2.76
C PRO A 49 3.02 -14.06 -3.07
N CYS A 50 2.84 -12.97 -3.82
CA CYS A 50 1.55 -12.55 -4.34
C CYS A 50 1.73 -11.86 -5.69
N THR A 51 0.65 -11.66 -6.43
CA THR A 51 0.66 -10.81 -7.63
C THR A 51 0.57 -9.32 -7.27
N VAL A 52 1.03 -8.46 -8.17
CA VAL A 52 0.81 -7.01 -8.07
C VAL A 52 -0.68 -6.68 -7.92
N GLY A 53 -1.55 -7.36 -8.67
CA GLY A 53 -2.99 -7.18 -8.62
C GLY A 53 -3.60 -7.49 -7.25
N GLU A 54 -3.21 -8.62 -6.65
CA GLU A 54 -3.63 -9.00 -5.30
C GLU A 54 -3.16 -7.97 -4.26
N HIS A 55 -1.89 -7.57 -4.31
CA HIS A 55 -1.35 -6.58 -3.37
C HIS A 55 -2.08 -5.24 -3.48
N ILE A 56 -2.31 -4.74 -4.70
CA ILE A 56 -3.02 -3.47 -4.92
C ILE A 56 -4.44 -3.56 -4.37
N LYS A 57 -5.17 -4.64 -4.68
CA LYS A 57 -6.52 -4.87 -4.17
C LYS A 57 -6.55 -4.81 -2.63
N ASP A 58 -5.66 -5.53 -1.97
CA ASP A 58 -5.55 -5.54 -0.51
C ASP A 58 -5.27 -4.14 0.06
N MET A 59 -4.38 -3.36 -0.57
CA MET A 59 -4.07 -2.00 -0.10
C MET A 59 -5.24 -1.03 -0.30
N PHE A 60 -5.99 -1.18 -1.40
CA PHE A 60 -7.22 -0.41 -1.63
C PHE A 60 -8.28 -0.73 -0.57
N GLU A 61 -8.49 -2.00 -0.25
CA GLU A 61 -9.42 -2.44 0.80
C GLU A 61 -9.00 -1.91 2.19
N ARG A 62 -7.70 -1.92 2.51
CA ARG A 62 -7.21 -1.36 3.79
C ARG A 62 -7.41 0.16 3.89
N THR A 63 -7.23 0.87 2.77
CA THR A 63 -7.28 2.35 2.75
C THR A 63 -8.73 2.86 2.70
N TYR A 64 -9.57 2.24 1.87
CA TYR A 64 -10.93 2.73 1.56
C TYR A 64 -12.05 1.78 1.97
N GLY A 65 -11.76 0.51 2.24
CA GLY A 65 -12.75 -0.52 2.60
C GLY A 65 -13.36 -0.39 4.01
N ARG A 66 -13.14 0.74 4.69
CA ARG A 66 -13.77 1.01 5.99
C ARG A 66 -15.28 1.20 5.80
N LYS A 67 -16.07 0.25 6.29
CA LYS A 67 -17.51 0.48 6.47
C LYS A 67 -17.71 1.58 7.51
N ALA A 68 -18.67 2.48 7.27
CA ALA A 68 -19.09 3.46 8.27
C ALA A 68 -19.41 2.73 9.58
N ALA A 69 -19.00 3.31 10.72
CA ALA A 69 -19.43 2.80 12.01
C ALA A 69 -20.97 2.78 11.99
N THR A 70 -21.57 1.60 12.18
CA THR A 70 -22.99 1.52 12.46
C THR A 70 -23.21 2.26 13.76
N ALA A 71 -23.82 3.44 13.68
CA ALA A 71 -24.27 4.16 14.86
C ALA A 71 -25.34 3.28 15.53
N ALA A 72 -25.05 2.87 16.76
CA ALA A 72 -26.01 2.25 17.66
C ALA A 72 -26.82 3.34 18.38
#